data_AF-A0A941AIV7-F1
#
_entry.id   AF-A0A941AIV7-F1
#
_cell.length_a   1.000
_cell.length_b   1.000
_cell.length_c   1.000
_cell.angle_alpha   90.00
_cell.angle_beta   90.00
_cell.angle_gamma   90.00
#
_symmetry.space_group_name_H-M   'P 1'
#
loop_
_entity.id
_entity.type
_entity.pdbx_description
1 polymer ?
#
loop_
_entity_poly.entity_id
_entity_poly.type
_entity_poly.pdbx_seq_one_letter_code
_entity_poly.pdbx_strand_id
1 'polypeptide(L)'
;MAVCVCPDYLRVDENGHLCVVPGSLGWRQRLIFSTPGTATFQKATYPWLARVFVQVQGAGGGSAGANAASGQLVARPGGAGGGYSESLLDVASLPAAVTVTVGAGGLAGGSTTAGGKGGDSSFGTLVAATGGDGGTVFMASGTTPNSATGVAGPFAGTGDYRQGGGGGGGAIRLSATEGMAGEGGESRLGHGGFSRGSEGPGTASRGFGGGAGGALSTGTAQPGFEGGDGIVIVDLYA
;
A
#
# COMPACT_ATOMS: atom_id res chain seq x y z
N MET A 1 19.26 -6.82 -53.91
CA MET A 1 20.13 -6.86 -52.72
C MET A 1 19.24 -7.24 -51.54
N ALA A 2 19.29 -8.49 -51.09
CA ALA A 2 18.47 -8.94 -49.97
C ALA A 2 19.17 -8.53 -48.67
N VAL A 3 18.47 -7.81 -47.79
CA VAL A 3 18.97 -7.48 -46.46
C VAL A 3 18.68 -8.68 -45.56
N CYS A 4 19.73 -9.36 -45.11
CA CYS A 4 19.58 -10.39 -44.07
C CYS A 4 19.37 -9.70 -42.72
N VAL A 5 18.28 -10.02 -42.04
CA VAL A 5 17.98 -9.51 -40.70
C VAL A 5 18.10 -10.65 -39.69
N CYS A 6 18.56 -10.35 -38.48
CA CYS A 6 18.62 -11.35 -37.41
C CYS A 6 17.18 -11.71 -36.99
N PRO A 7 16.74 -12.96 -37.19
CA PRO A 7 15.35 -13.34 -36.93
C PRO A 7 14.98 -13.31 -35.45
N ASP A 8 15.97 -13.27 -34.54
CA ASP A 8 15.75 -13.16 -33.10
C ASP A 8 15.24 -11.78 -32.67
N TYR A 9 15.49 -10.74 -33.48
CA TYR A 9 15.15 -9.35 -33.16
C TYR A 9 14.23 -8.70 -34.19
N LEU A 10 14.34 -9.10 -35.46
CA LEU A 10 13.68 -8.43 -36.57
C LEU A 10 13.00 -9.47 -37.48
N ARG A 11 11.78 -9.15 -37.88
CA ARG A 11 10.98 -9.90 -38.85
C ARG A 11 10.49 -8.97 -39.96
N VAL A 12 10.20 -9.53 -41.12
CA VAL A 12 9.54 -8.80 -42.22
C VAL A 12 8.08 -9.23 -42.26
N ASP A 13 7.15 -8.27 -42.24
CA ASP A 13 5.72 -8.57 -42.33
C ASP A 13 5.31 -8.93 -43.78
N GLU A 14 4.05 -9.33 -43.95
CA GLU A 14 3.48 -9.67 -45.27
C GLU A 14 3.47 -8.51 -46.27
N ASN A 15 3.65 -7.27 -45.80
CA ASN A 15 3.71 -6.05 -46.61
C ASN A 15 5.15 -5.61 -46.90
N GLY A 16 6.17 -6.36 -46.45
CA GLY A 16 7.58 -6.03 -46.65
C GLY A 16 8.15 -5.03 -45.65
N HIS A 17 7.43 -4.69 -44.57
CA HIS A 17 7.94 -3.80 -43.53
C HIS A 17 8.88 -4.55 -42.58
N LEU A 18 9.97 -3.89 -42.20
CA LEU A 18 10.84 -4.35 -41.13
C LEU A 18 10.18 -4.08 -39.76
N CYS A 19 9.86 -5.14 -39.05
CA CYS A 19 9.22 -5.13 -37.74
C CYS A 19 10.13 -5.75 -36.69
N VAL A 20 9.99 -5.30 -35.45
CA VAL A 20 10.63 -5.94 -34.31
C VAL A 20 9.84 -7.18 -33.90
N VAL A 21 10.54 -8.25 -33.51
CA VAL A 21 9.91 -9.44 -32.92
C VAL A 21 9.41 -9.09 -31.51
N PRO A 22 8.11 -9.26 -31.20
CA PRO A 22 7.62 -9.04 -29.85
C PRO A 22 8.39 -9.89 -28.83
N GLY A 23 8.92 -9.28 -27.78
CA GLY A 23 9.72 -9.89 -26.72
C GLY A 23 11.23 -9.69 -26.89
N SER A 24 11.67 -9.20 -28.06
CA SER A 24 13.09 -9.03 -28.40
C SER A 24 13.66 -7.67 -28.01
N LEU A 25 12.80 -6.72 -27.62
CA LEU A 25 13.20 -5.44 -27.04
C LEU A 25 12.98 -5.43 -25.53
N GLY A 26 13.67 -4.52 -24.85
CA GLY A 26 13.57 -4.36 -23.40
C GLY A 26 12.29 -3.64 -22.97
N TRP A 27 12.38 -3.00 -21.81
CA TRP A 27 11.35 -2.12 -21.28
C TRP A 27 10.99 -1.01 -22.28
N ARG A 28 9.70 -0.73 -22.46
CA ARG A 28 9.21 0.30 -23.40
C ARG A 28 8.38 1.39 -22.74
N GLN A 29 7.50 1.03 -21.80
CA GLN A 29 6.56 1.98 -21.21
C GLN A 29 6.20 1.58 -19.78
N ARG A 30 5.93 2.57 -18.93
CA ARG A 30 5.37 2.37 -17.58
C ARG A 30 3.98 3.00 -17.48
N LEU A 31 3.04 2.27 -16.92
CA LEU A 31 1.72 2.77 -16.50
C LEU A 31 1.69 2.83 -14.97
N ILE A 32 1.16 3.92 -14.42
CA ILE A 32 1.05 4.12 -12.97
C ILE A 32 -0.41 4.42 -12.64
N PHE A 33 -0.98 3.60 -11.76
CA PHE A 33 -2.31 3.77 -11.20
C PHE A 33 -2.16 4.05 -9.70
N SER A 34 -2.30 5.32 -9.31
CA SER A 34 -2.12 5.78 -7.92
C SER A 34 -3.38 6.40 -7.31
N THR A 35 -4.43 6.61 -8.10
CA THR A 35 -5.71 7.12 -7.59
C THR A 35 -6.57 5.94 -7.15
N PRO A 36 -7.08 5.91 -5.90
CA PRO A 36 -7.97 4.86 -5.43
C PRO A 36 -9.19 4.65 -6.33
N GLY A 37 -9.58 3.38 -6.47
CA GLY A 37 -10.70 2.97 -7.32
C GLY A 37 -10.27 1.99 -8.40
N THR A 38 -11.05 1.94 -9.48
CA THR A 38 -10.87 0.96 -10.55
C THR A 38 -10.52 1.62 -11.87
N ALA A 39 -9.52 1.08 -12.56
CA ALA A 39 -9.20 1.36 -13.95
C ALA A 39 -9.20 0.07 -14.76
N THR A 40 -9.07 0.18 -16.08
CA THR A 40 -9.02 -0.99 -16.96
C THR A 40 -7.76 -0.95 -17.82
N PHE A 41 -6.96 -2.01 -17.75
CA PHE A 41 -5.87 -2.26 -18.67
C PHE A 41 -6.40 -3.03 -19.88
N GLN A 42 -6.24 -2.46 -21.07
CA GLN A 42 -6.68 -3.05 -22.34
C GLN A 42 -5.48 -3.56 -23.12
N LYS A 43 -5.37 -4.88 -23.30
CA LYS A 43 -4.26 -5.51 -24.03
C LYS A 43 -4.16 -5.02 -25.47
N ALA A 44 -5.30 -4.81 -26.13
CA ALA A 44 -5.36 -4.39 -27.53
C ALA A 44 -4.77 -2.99 -27.78
N THR A 45 -4.64 -2.14 -26.74
CA THR A 45 -3.97 -0.84 -26.84
C THR A 45 -2.47 -0.98 -27.09
N TYR A 46 -1.89 -2.15 -26.80
CA TYR A 46 -0.46 -2.42 -26.89
C TYR A 46 -0.22 -3.64 -27.80
N PRO A 47 -0.40 -3.53 -29.13
CA PRO A 47 -0.27 -4.67 -30.05
C PRO A 47 1.15 -5.25 -30.13
N TRP A 48 2.14 -4.49 -29.65
CA TRP A 48 3.54 -4.88 -29.55
C TRP A 48 3.90 -5.57 -28.24
N LEU A 49 2.97 -5.63 -27.28
CA LEU A 49 3.25 -6.10 -25.92
C LEU A 49 3.58 -7.59 -25.92
N ALA A 50 4.70 -7.95 -25.30
CA ALA A 50 5.12 -9.34 -25.14
C ALA A 50 5.02 -9.80 -23.67
N ARG A 51 5.38 -8.93 -22.72
CA ARG A 51 5.34 -9.22 -21.28
C ARG A 51 4.96 -7.97 -20.48
N VAL A 52 4.40 -8.18 -19.30
CA VAL A 52 4.18 -7.13 -18.31
C VAL A 52 4.87 -7.48 -17.01
N PHE A 53 5.60 -6.54 -16.43
CA PHE A 53 6.03 -6.63 -15.04
C PHE A 53 5.09 -5.77 -14.21
N VAL A 54 4.37 -6.39 -13.29
CA VAL A 54 3.34 -5.75 -12.49
C VAL A 54 3.81 -5.68 -11.05
N GLN A 55 3.74 -4.50 -10.46
CA GLN A 55 4.02 -4.26 -9.05
C GLN A 55 2.75 -3.71 -8.40
N VAL A 56 2.33 -4.30 -7.29
CA VAL A 56 1.09 -3.96 -6.59
C VAL A 56 1.41 -3.75 -5.11
N GLN A 57 0.96 -2.63 -4.57
CA GLN A 57 1.07 -2.28 -3.15
C GLN A 57 -0.34 -2.02 -2.62
N GLY A 58 -0.75 -2.76 -1.58
CA GLY A 58 -2.00 -2.54 -0.86
C GLY A 58 -1.93 -1.24 -0.06
N ALA A 59 -3.09 -0.67 0.26
CA ALA A 59 -3.16 0.56 1.06
C ALA A 59 -2.86 0.30 2.55
N GLY A 60 -2.46 1.34 3.28
CA GLY A 60 -2.20 1.29 4.71
C GLY A 60 -3.47 1.47 5.53
N GLY A 61 -3.47 0.95 6.76
CA GLY A 61 -4.54 1.19 7.74
C GLY A 61 -4.45 2.57 8.37
N GLY A 62 -5.61 3.17 8.65
CA GLY A 62 -5.69 4.41 9.42
C GLY A 62 -5.42 4.15 10.91
N SER A 63 -5.10 5.19 11.67
CA SER A 63 -4.83 5.07 13.11
C SER A 63 -6.06 5.43 13.95
N ALA A 64 -6.11 4.92 15.17
CA ALA A 64 -7.16 5.26 16.13
C ALA A 64 -6.98 6.67 16.70
N GLY A 65 -8.08 7.34 17.04
CA GLY A 65 -8.04 8.59 17.80
C GLY A 65 -7.89 8.36 19.31
N ALA A 66 -7.48 9.41 20.01
CA ALA A 66 -7.24 9.43 21.44
C ALA A 66 -8.09 10.51 22.12
N ASN A 67 -8.66 10.19 23.29
CA ASN A 67 -9.41 11.14 24.10
C ASN A 67 -9.21 10.78 25.57
N ALA A 68 -8.26 11.44 26.22
CA ALA A 68 -8.01 11.28 27.63
C ALA A 68 -8.84 12.27 28.45
N ALA A 69 -9.22 11.87 29.67
CA ALA A 69 -9.76 12.80 30.65
C ALA A 69 -8.66 13.77 31.12
N SER A 70 -9.07 14.91 31.69
CA SER A 70 -8.12 15.87 32.27
C SER A 70 -7.20 15.21 33.30
N GLY A 71 -5.89 15.42 33.16
CA GLY A 71 -4.88 14.82 34.03
C GLY A 71 -4.67 13.32 33.81
N GLN A 72 -5.00 12.81 32.62
CA GLN A 72 -4.79 11.41 32.23
C GLN A 72 -4.19 11.35 30.82
N LEU A 73 -3.67 10.18 30.43
CA LEU A 73 -3.10 9.96 29.11
C LEU A 73 -3.75 8.76 28.39
N VAL A 74 -3.94 8.93 27.09
CA VAL A 74 -4.25 7.85 26.13
C VAL A 74 -3.28 7.95 24.98
N ALA A 75 -2.50 6.89 24.74
CA ALA A 75 -1.70 6.71 23.53
C ALA A 75 -2.28 5.56 22.70
N ARG A 76 -2.32 5.73 21.39
CA ARG A 76 -2.86 4.73 20.46
C ARG A 76 -1.77 4.04 19.64
N PRO A 77 -1.92 2.75 19.32
CA PRO A 77 -1.08 2.10 18.33
C PRO A 77 -1.34 2.69 16.94
N GLY A 78 -0.36 2.56 16.04
CA GLY A 78 -0.52 2.90 14.63
C GLY A 78 -1.32 1.85 13.85
N GLY A 79 -1.74 2.21 12.63
CA GLY A 79 -2.29 1.28 11.65
C GLY A 79 -1.17 0.48 10.97
N ALA A 80 -1.50 -0.69 10.44
CA ALA A 80 -0.55 -1.53 9.71
C ALA A 80 -0.30 -1.01 8.27
N GLY A 81 0.87 -1.30 7.72
CA GLY A 81 1.18 -1.05 6.32
C GLY A 81 0.50 -2.08 5.41
N GLY A 82 0.29 -1.72 4.14
CA GLY A 82 -0.19 -2.63 3.12
C GLY A 82 0.90 -3.59 2.64
N GLY A 83 0.48 -4.76 2.15
CA GLY A 83 1.37 -5.75 1.54
C GLY A 83 1.84 -5.35 0.15
N TYR A 84 2.77 -6.13 -0.39
CA TYR A 84 3.34 -5.93 -1.71
C TYR A 84 3.39 -7.25 -2.50
N SER A 85 3.05 -7.20 -3.78
CA SER A 85 3.20 -8.32 -4.69
C SER A 85 3.70 -7.88 -6.06
N GLU A 86 4.48 -8.71 -6.73
CA GLU A 86 4.92 -8.50 -8.11
C GLU A 86 4.99 -9.80 -8.90
N SER A 87 4.74 -9.71 -10.21
CA SER A 87 4.91 -10.81 -11.16
C SER A 87 5.38 -10.31 -12.52
N LEU A 88 6.12 -11.16 -13.22
CA LEU A 88 6.38 -11.01 -14.64
C LEU A 88 5.43 -11.94 -15.40
N LEU A 89 4.49 -11.37 -16.14
CA LEU A 89 3.44 -12.11 -16.83
C LEU A 89 3.63 -12.05 -18.35
N ASP A 90 3.51 -13.19 -19.01
CA ASP A 90 3.46 -13.24 -20.47
C ASP A 90 2.15 -12.66 -20.99
N VAL A 91 2.20 -11.93 -22.09
CA VAL A 91 1.00 -11.34 -22.68
C VAL A 91 -0.04 -12.41 -23.05
N ALA A 92 0.40 -13.64 -23.33
CA ALA A 92 -0.47 -14.77 -23.65
C ALA A 92 -1.33 -15.22 -22.45
N SER A 93 -0.89 -15.01 -21.21
CA SER A 93 -1.66 -15.35 -20.01
C SER A 93 -2.61 -14.23 -19.58
N LEU A 94 -2.55 -13.06 -20.22
CA LEU A 94 -3.41 -11.92 -19.90
C LEU A 94 -4.77 -12.02 -20.63
N PRO A 95 -5.89 -11.82 -19.91
CA PRO A 95 -7.18 -11.53 -20.53
C PRO A 95 -7.12 -10.30 -21.45
N ALA A 96 -8.11 -10.15 -22.35
CA ALA A 96 -8.19 -9.01 -23.25
C ALA A 96 -8.29 -7.66 -22.49
N ALA A 97 -9.01 -7.66 -21.35
CA ALA A 97 -9.12 -6.54 -20.43
C ALA A 97 -8.86 -7.03 -19.00
N VAL A 98 -8.05 -6.29 -18.25
CA VAL A 98 -7.74 -6.57 -16.84
C VAL A 98 -8.19 -5.39 -16.00
N THR A 99 -9.04 -5.64 -15.00
CA THR A 99 -9.39 -4.62 -14.00
C THR A 99 -8.19 -4.34 -13.12
N VAL A 100 -7.83 -3.06 -12.99
CA VAL A 100 -6.80 -2.59 -12.07
C VAL A 100 -7.49 -1.93 -10.90
N THR A 101 -7.26 -2.41 -9.69
CA THR A 101 -7.82 -1.85 -8.47
C THR A 101 -6.71 -1.21 -7.66
N VAL A 102 -6.92 0.04 -7.24
CA VAL A 102 -6.05 0.74 -6.29
C VAL A 102 -6.82 0.90 -5.00
N GLY A 103 -6.28 0.32 -3.92
CA GLY A 103 -6.86 0.43 -2.59
C GLY A 103 -6.79 1.85 -2.05
N ALA A 104 -7.87 2.32 -1.43
CA ALA A 104 -7.87 3.56 -0.66
C ALA A 104 -7.23 3.35 0.71
N GLY A 105 -6.55 4.37 1.22
CA GLY A 105 -6.07 4.44 2.59
C GLY A 105 -7.19 4.19 3.60
N GLY A 106 -6.85 3.49 4.68
CA GLY A 106 -7.80 3.26 5.78
C GLY A 106 -8.18 4.58 6.44
N LEU A 107 -9.48 4.79 6.68
CA LEU A 107 -9.97 6.05 7.25
C LEU A 107 -9.40 6.31 8.65
N ALA A 108 -9.22 7.59 8.99
CA ALA A 108 -8.84 7.99 10.34
C ALA A 108 -9.92 7.60 11.37
N GLY A 109 -9.49 7.12 12.54
CA GLY A 109 -10.38 7.00 13.68
C GLY A 109 -10.76 8.37 14.24
N GLY A 110 -12.02 8.54 14.62
CA GLY A 110 -12.45 9.63 15.50
C GLY A 110 -11.83 9.51 16.90
N SER A 111 -12.11 10.46 17.78
CA SER A 111 -11.45 10.62 19.09
C SER A 111 -11.47 9.37 20.00
N THR A 112 -12.42 8.46 19.83
CA THR A 112 -12.52 7.21 20.58
C THR A 112 -12.75 5.99 19.68
N THR A 113 -12.57 6.11 18.36
CA THR A 113 -12.82 5.00 17.43
C THR A 113 -11.52 4.46 16.84
N ALA A 114 -11.55 3.19 16.47
CA ALA A 114 -10.47 2.56 15.71
C ALA A 114 -10.30 3.22 14.34
N GLY A 115 -9.11 3.07 13.76
CA GLY A 115 -8.87 3.40 12.36
C GLY A 115 -9.49 2.37 11.43
N GLY A 116 -9.78 2.78 10.20
CA GLY A 116 -10.27 1.92 9.14
C GLY A 116 -9.16 1.04 8.54
N LYS A 117 -9.56 -0.12 8.02
CA LYS A 117 -8.70 -0.98 7.19
C LYS A 117 -8.44 -0.31 5.84
N GLY A 118 -7.20 -0.38 5.35
CA GLY A 118 -6.83 0.01 4.00
C GLY A 118 -7.37 -0.98 2.95
N GLY A 119 -7.72 -0.46 1.77
CA GLY A 119 -8.19 -1.27 0.65
C GLY A 119 -7.08 -2.12 0.03
N ASP A 120 -7.48 -3.26 -0.54
CA ASP A 120 -6.60 -4.09 -1.35
C ASP A 120 -6.33 -3.42 -2.72
N SER A 121 -5.14 -3.64 -3.26
CA SER A 121 -4.78 -3.26 -4.63
C SER A 121 -4.56 -4.52 -5.47
N SER A 122 -4.86 -4.46 -6.77
CA SER A 122 -4.66 -5.59 -7.66
C SER A 122 -4.56 -5.24 -9.16
N PHE A 123 -3.93 -6.14 -9.90
CA PHE A 123 -4.02 -6.26 -11.34
C PHE A 123 -4.79 -7.55 -11.66
N GLY A 124 -6.10 -7.41 -11.78
CA GLY A 124 -7.05 -8.52 -11.89
C GLY A 124 -6.95 -9.45 -10.67
N THR A 125 -7.01 -10.75 -10.93
CA THR A 125 -6.72 -11.82 -9.96
C THR A 125 -5.26 -12.30 -10.04
N LEU A 126 -4.47 -11.75 -10.96
CA LEU A 126 -3.14 -12.22 -11.31
C LEU A 126 -2.11 -11.79 -10.28
N VAL A 127 -2.15 -10.52 -9.89
CA VAL A 127 -1.27 -9.94 -8.85
C VAL A 127 -2.13 -9.11 -7.91
N ALA A 128 -2.12 -9.45 -6.63
CA ALA A 128 -2.91 -8.75 -5.62
C ALA A 128 -2.07 -8.54 -4.36
N ALA A 129 -2.27 -7.40 -3.70
CA ALA A 129 -1.64 -7.08 -2.44
C ALA A 129 -2.67 -6.57 -1.44
N THR A 130 -2.66 -7.16 -0.25
CA THR A 130 -3.68 -6.96 0.77
C THR A 130 -3.44 -5.65 1.53
N GLY A 131 -4.50 -4.91 1.84
CA GLY A 131 -4.45 -3.68 2.62
C GLY A 131 -4.26 -3.91 4.12
N GLY A 132 -3.58 -2.98 4.78
CA GLY A 132 -3.27 -3.01 6.20
C GLY A 132 -4.47 -2.75 7.10
N ASP A 133 -4.50 -3.41 8.26
CA ASP A 133 -5.55 -3.20 9.25
C ASP A 133 -5.38 -1.89 10.02
N GLY A 134 -6.48 -1.28 10.43
CA GLY A 134 -6.48 0.00 11.15
C GLY A 134 -6.08 -0.14 12.62
N GLY A 135 -5.48 0.92 13.17
CA GLY A 135 -5.08 1.02 14.57
C GLY A 135 -6.25 0.85 15.54
N THR A 136 -5.99 0.22 16.68
CA THR A 136 -7.01 -0.21 17.64
C THR A 136 -7.16 0.75 18.83
N VAL A 137 -8.30 0.67 19.52
CA VAL A 137 -8.61 1.47 20.71
C VAL A 137 -8.43 0.68 22.03
N PHE A 138 -7.26 0.08 22.24
CA PHE A 138 -7.01 -0.78 23.42
C PHE A 138 -6.69 -0.03 24.71
N MET A 139 -5.93 1.06 24.65
CA MET A 139 -5.56 1.81 25.86
C MET A 139 -6.73 2.69 26.36
N ALA A 140 -7.29 2.38 27.53
CA ALA A 140 -8.25 3.26 28.19
C ALA A 140 -7.55 4.46 28.85
N SER A 141 -8.28 5.56 29.04
CA SER A 141 -7.78 6.74 29.77
C SER A 141 -7.36 6.38 31.20
N GLY A 142 -6.23 6.92 31.66
CA GLY A 142 -5.71 6.63 32.99
C GLY A 142 -4.34 7.27 33.27
N THR A 143 -3.81 6.98 34.45
CA THR A 143 -2.60 7.61 35.00
C THR A 143 -1.46 6.64 35.30
N THR A 144 -1.72 5.33 35.24
CA THR A 144 -0.76 4.27 35.56
C THR A 144 -0.14 3.65 34.31
N PRO A 145 1.06 3.04 34.40
CA PRO A 145 1.70 2.39 33.28
C PRO A 145 0.77 1.39 32.56
N ASN A 146 0.73 1.46 31.23
CA ASN A 146 -0.04 0.53 30.39
C ASN A 146 0.59 0.46 29.00
N SER A 147 0.42 -0.66 28.30
CA SER A 147 0.89 -0.86 26.93
C SER A 147 -0.23 -1.39 26.05
N ALA A 148 -0.25 -0.98 24.79
CA ALA A 148 -1.11 -1.53 23.76
C ALA A 148 -0.25 -2.09 22.63
N THR A 149 -0.52 -3.33 22.23
CA THR A 149 0.14 -3.94 21.07
C THR A 149 -0.29 -3.22 19.79
N GLY A 150 0.65 -3.09 18.86
CA GLY A 150 0.36 -2.64 17.51
C GLY A 150 -0.48 -3.65 16.72
N VAL A 151 -0.92 -3.24 15.53
CA VAL A 151 -1.73 -4.10 14.67
C VAL A 151 -0.82 -4.92 13.76
N ALA A 152 -1.10 -6.21 13.63
CA ALA A 152 -0.32 -7.07 12.74
C ALA A 152 -0.43 -6.61 11.29
N GLY A 153 0.65 -6.76 10.53
CA GLY A 153 0.65 -6.55 9.09
C GLY A 153 -0.22 -7.58 8.38
N PRO A 154 -0.81 -7.24 7.22
CA PRO A 154 -1.53 -8.21 6.41
C PRO A 154 -0.58 -9.28 5.88
N PHE A 155 -1.10 -10.49 5.66
CA PHE A 155 -0.35 -11.54 4.97
C PHE A 155 -0.05 -11.17 3.52
N ALA A 156 0.91 -11.88 2.92
CA ALA A 156 1.25 -11.72 1.50
C ALA A 156 0.07 -12.09 0.59
N GLY A 157 -0.13 -11.32 -0.48
CA GLY A 157 -1.20 -11.55 -1.46
C GLY A 157 -0.84 -12.60 -2.52
N THR A 158 -1.08 -12.29 -3.80
CA THR A 158 -0.80 -13.17 -4.95
C THR A 158 0.21 -12.55 -5.92
N GLY A 159 1.09 -13.39 -6.49
CA GLY A 159 2.15 -13.00 -7.41
C GLY A 159 3.37 -13.92 -7.28
N ASP A 160 4.40 -13.67 -8.09
CA ASP A 160 5.64 -14.47 -8.13
C ASP A 160 6.51 -14.15 -6.90
N TYR A 161 6.66 -12.86 -6.60
CA TYR A 161 7.19 -12.37 -5.34
C TYR A 161 6.10 -11.65 -4.56
N ARG A 162 5.97 -11.99 -3.28
CA ARG A 162 4.89 -11.49 -2.43
C ARG A 162 5.37 -11.35 -0.99
N GLN A 163 5.01 -10.23 -0.38
CA GLN A 163 5.39 -9.84 0.97
C GLN A 163 4.15 -9.27 1.68
N GLY A 164 4.00 -9.62 2.96
CA GLY A 164 3.02 -8.95 3.82
C GLY A 164 3.41 -7.50 4.10
N GLY A 165 2.51 -6.73 4.69
CA GLY A 165 2.82 -5.39 5.17
C GLY A 165 3.52 -5.40 6.52
N GLY A 166 4.12 -4.28 6.91
CA GLY A 166 4.65 -4.08 8.26
C GLY A 166 3.52 -3.93 9.27
N GLY A 167 3.69 -4.51 10.46
CA GLY A 167 2.79 -4.23 11.58
C GLY A 167 2.94 -2.79 12.07
N GLY A 168 1.87 -2.23 12.62
CA GLY A 168 1.93 -0.94 13.31
C GLY A 168 2.70 -1.05 14.63
N GLY A 169 3.28 0.06 15.06
CA GLY A 169 3.91 0.22 16.36
C GLY A 169 2.91 0.12 17.51
N GLY A 170 3.37 -0.45 18.63
CA GLY A 170 2.63 -0.44 19.89
C GLY A 170 2.65 0.94 20.55
N ALA A 171 1.80 1.13 21.55
CA ALA A 171 1.78 2.34 22.36
C ALA A 171 2.08 2.03 23.84
N ILE A 172 2.66 2.99 24.53
CA ILE A 172 2.94 2.90 25.97
C ILE A 172 2.52 4.19 26.67
N ARG A 173 1.89 4.04 27.83
CA ARG A 173 1.71 5.09 28.82
C ARG A 173 2.63 4.77 29.98
N LEU A 174 3.39 5.76 30.42
CA LEU A 174 4.26 5.68 31.61
C LEU A 174 3.58 6.32 32.82
N SER A 175 2.81 7.40 32.60
CA SER A 175 2.13 8.16 33.65
C SER A 175 0.88 8.87 33.11
N ALA A 176 0.30 9.78 33.90
CA ALA A 176 -0.75 10.71 33.47
C ALA A 176 -0.34 11.70 32.36
N THR A 177 0.95 11.94 32.17
CA THR A 177 1.49 12.99 31.28
C THR A 177 2.60 12.51 30.36
N GLU A 178 3.18 11.34 30.61
CA GLU A 178 4.25 10.75 29.80
C GLU A 178 3.81 9.45 29.12
N GLY A 179 4.03 9.37 27.81
CA GLY A 179 3.73 8.19 27.01
C GLY A 179 4.24 8.35 25.58
N MET A 180 4.05 7.32 24.77
CA MET A 180 4.38 7.29 23.35
C MET A 180 3.33 6.49 22.60
N ALA A 181 2.76 7.10 21.56
CA ALA A 181 1.90 6.44 20.60
C ALA A 181 2.73 5.76 19.51
N GLY A 182 2.19 4.68 18.95
CA GLY A 182 2.91 3.84 18.02
C GLY A 182 3.07 4.47 16.63
N GLU A 183 4.18 4.16 15.98
CA GLU A 183 4.39 4.40 14.56
C GLU A 183 3.41 3.60 13.69
N GLY A 184 3.20 4.03 12.46
CA GLY A 184 2.48 3.26 11.46
C GLY A 184 3.34 2.16 10.88
N GLY A 185 2.71 1.12 10.35
CA GLY A 185 3.42 0.01 9.72
C GLY A 185 4.04 0.40 8.38
N GLU A 186 5.23 -0.12 8.14
CA GLU A 186 6.00 0.09 6.91
C GLU A 186 5.43 -0.70 5.72
N SER A 187 5.71 -0.20 4.52
CA SER A 187 5.38 -0.84 3.25
C SER A 187 6.59 -0.83 2.30
N ARG A 188 6.59 -1.66 1.25
CA ARG A 188 7.74 -1.72 0.33
C ARG A 188 7.95 -0.40 -0.41
N LEU A 189 6.87 0.31 -0.73
CA LEU A 189 6.88 1.57 -1.49
C LEU A 189 6.49 2.80 -0.64
N GLY A 190 6.48 2.67 0.69
CA GLY A 190 6.07 3.75 1.57
C GLY A 190 6.44 3.47 3.03
N HIS A 191 6.52 4.54 3.81
CA HIS A 191 6.85 4.52 5.21
C HIS A 191 5.63 4.81 6.07
N GLY A 192 5.57 4.18 7.23
CA GLY A 192 4.54 4.45 8.21
C GLY A 192 4.62 5.87 8.75
N GLY A 193 3.52 6.32 9.36
CA GLY A 193 3.52 7.54 10.16
C GLY A 193 4.45 7.41 11.36
N PHE A 194 5.03 8.52 11.81
CA PHE A 194 5.98 8.50 12.92
C PHE A 194 5.27 8.36 14.28
N SER A 195 5.93 7.72 15.25
CA SER A 195 5.48 7.67 16.64
C SER A 195 5.46 9.06 17.29
N ARG A 196 4.56 9.32 18.24
CA ARG A 196 4.49 10.63 18.92
C ARG A 196 4.45 10.52 20.44
N GLY A 197 5.17 11.42 21.11
CA GLY A 197 5.27 11.49 22.58
C GLY A 197 4.62 12.73 23.22
N SER A 198 4.19 13.71 22.42
CA SER A 198 3.43 14.88 22.87
C SER A 198 1.95 14.73 22.54
N GLU A 199 1.05 15.59 23.04
CA GLU A 199 -0.37 15.60 22.65
C GLU A 199 -0.57 15.98 21.17
N GLY A 200 -1.61 15.43 20.52
CA GLY A 200 -1.96 15.72 19.12
C GLY A 200 -2.51 14.52 18.32
N PRO A 201 -2.91 14.79 17.07
CA PRO A 201 -3.55 13.81 16.21
C PRO A 201 -2.58 12.71 15.77
N GLY A 202 -3.13 11.64 15.17
CA GLY A 202 -2.33 10.66 14.45
C GLY A 202 -1.48 11.31 13.35
N THR A 203 -0.43 10.63 12.92
CA THR A 203 0.52 11.18 11.95
C THR A 203 0.37 10.51 10.58
N ALA A 204 0.46 11.31 9.52
CA ALA A 204 0.44 10.83 8.15
C ALA A 204 1.58 9.84 7.83
N SER A 205 1.29 8.85 6.98
CA SER A 205 2.29 8.03 6.32
C SER A 205 3.02 8.83 5.23
N ARG A 206 4.07 8.25 4.64
CA ARG A 206 4.81 8.85 3.51
C ARG A 206 4.92 7.83 2.38
N GLY A 207 4.55 8.20 1.16
CA GLY A 207 4.53 7.26 0.03
C GLY A 207 3.30 6.35 0.05
N PHE A 208 3.41 5.17 -0.57
CA PHE A 208 2.25 4.30 -0.82
C PHE A 208 2.15 3.15 0.18
N GLY A 209 0.93 2.86 0.63
CA GLY A 209 0.62 1.72 1.49
C GLY A 209 1.03 1.86 2.94
N GLY A 210 1.77 2.90 3.34
CA GLY A 210 2.20 3.06 4.73
C GLY A 210 1.02 3.26 5.69
N GLY A 211 1.06 2.60 6.85
CA GLY A 211 0.06 2.78 7.91
C GLY A 211 0.20 4.14 8.60
N ALA A 212 -0.89 4.65 9.18
CA ALA A 212 -0.86 5.89 9.95
C ALA A 212 -0.26 5.70 11.35
N GLY A 213 0.43 6.71 11.88
CA GLY A 213 0.90 6.73 13.27
C GLY A 213 -0.22 7.08 14.25
N GLY A 214 -0.15 6.54 15.46
CA GLY A 214 -1.19 6.66 16.48
C GLY A 214 -1.33 8.07 17.08
N ALA A 215 -2.54 8.42 17.50
CA ALA A 215 -2.81 9.65 18.24
C ALA A 215 -2.38 9.56 19.72
N LEU A 216 -2.13 10.71 20.34
CA LEU A 216 -1.86 10.81 21.78
C LEU A 216 -2.64 11.98 22.37
N SER A 217 -3.34 11.73 23.48
CA SER A 217 -4.13 12.72 24.20
C SER A 217 -3.71 12.79 25.66
N THR A 218 -3.64 14.00 26.21
CA THR A 218 -3.41 14.28 27.64
C THR A 218 -4.55 15.09 28.27
N GLY A 219 -5.71 15.15 27.61
CA GLY A 219 -6.88 15.90 28.08
C GLY A 219 -7.75 16.49 26.97
N THR A 220 -7.29 16.45 25.71
CA THR A 220 -8.07 16.92 24.55
C THR A 220 -8.36 15.80 23.56
N ALA A 221 -9.52 15.84 22.90
CA ALA A 221 -9.87 14.88 21.87
C ALA A 221 -8.98 15.07 20.62
N GLN A 222 -8.27 14.02 20.23
CA GLN A 222 -7.36 14.00 19.10
C GLN A 222 -7.80 12.92 18.09
N PRO A 223 -8.03 13.25 16.81
CA PRO A 223 -8.33 12.24 15.80
C PRO A 223 -7.09 11.40 15.46
N GLY A 224 -7.31 10.23 14.88
CA GLY A 224 -6.26 9.49 14.18
C GLY A 224 -5.89 10.17 12.85
N PHE A 225 -5.19 9.43 12.00
CA PHE A 225 -4.88 9.84 10.63
C PHE A 225 -5.21 8.70 9.66
N GLU A 226 -5.42 9.05 8.39
CA GLU A 226 -5.66 8.07 7.33
C GLU A 226 -4.38 7.32 6.92
N GLY A 227 -4.51 6.08 6.51
CA GLY A 227 -3.40 5.33 5.92
C GLY A 227 -3.06 5.84 4.51
N GLY A 228 -1.88 5.49 4.01
CA GLY A 228 -1.48 5.83 2.64
C GLY A 228 -2.21 4.97 1.61
N ASP A 229 -2.66 5.57 0.51
CA ASP A 229 -3.25 4.86 -0.61
C ASP A 229 -2.30 3.80 -1.20
N GLY A 230 -2.89 2.80 -1.86
CA GLY A 230 -2.14 1.81 -2.62
C GLY A 230 -1.61 2.34 -3.95
N ILE A 231 -0.93 1.48 -4.70
CA ILE A 231 -0.48 1.78 -6.07
C ILE A 231 -0.37 0.50 -6.89
N VAL A 232 -0.65 0.61 -8.19
CA VAL A 232 -0.34 -0.42 -9.18
C VAL A 232 0.56 0.18 -10.27
N ILE A 233 1.70 -0.46 -10.51
CA ILE A 233 2.67 -0.08 -11.54
C ILE A 233 2.75 -1.23 -12.55
N VAL A 234 2.64 -0.91 -13.83
CA VAL A 234 2.71 -1.88 -14.92
C VAL A 234 3.79 -1.44 -15.90
N ASP A 235 4.89 -2.16 -15.92
CA ASP A 235 5.95 -2.01 -16.91
C ASP A 235 5.67 -2.93 -18.11
N LEU A 236 5.69 -2.34 -19.30
CA LEU A 236 5.36 -2.99 -20.57
C LEU A 236 6.65 -3.26 -21.36
N TYR A 237 6.82 -4.52 -21.75
CA TYR A 237 7.98 -5.01 -22.50
C TYR A 237 7.57 -5.42 -23.90
N ALA A 238 8.36 -4.95 -24.87
CA ALA A 238 8.11 -5.13 -26.30
C ALA A 238 8.84 -6.33 -26.87
#